data_AF-A0A645GLY5-F1
#
_entry.id   AF-A0A645GLY5-F1
#
_cell.length_a   1.000
_cell.length_b   1.000
_cell.length_c   1.000
_cell.angle_alpha   90.00
_cell.angle_beta   90.00
_cell.angle_gamma   90.00
#
_symmetry.space_group_name_H-M   'P 1'
#
loop_
_entity.id
_entity.type
_entity.pdbx_description
1 polymer ?
#
loop_
_entity_poly.entity_id
_entity_poly.type
_entity_poly.pdbx_seq_one_letter_code
_entity_poly.pdbx_strand_id
1 'polypeptide(L)'
;MAVTPLWLLSLSGYLLLTMVIIIARAYLVSSMAFWAPAAAEEISSTAIDGTWLLSTFPLSGMPRMIQMPLLTILPEGLMAWFPSLCLLGRPPLGLSPLYPMAYALIISMIAGYFFRKGLNYYVKTGANRYLPYGFRR
;
A
#
# COMPACT_ATOMS: atom_id res chain seq x y z
N MET A 1 4.57 -29.93 -1.02
CA MET A 1 4.92 -29.15 0.19
C MET A 1 3.95 -29.55 1.28
N ALA A 2 4.45 -29.82 2.48
CA ALA A 2 3.60 -30.14 3.62
C ALA A 2 3.13 -28.84 4.29
N VAL A 3 1.85 -28.78 4.65
CA VAL A 3 1.32 -27.69 5.49
C VAL A 3 1.76 -27.97 6.91
N THR A 4 2.72 -27.19 7.41
CA THR A 4 3.27 -27.31 8.77
C THR A 4 2.84 -26.13 9.63
N PRO A 5 2.96 -26.21 10.97
CA PRO A 5 2.70 -25.06 11.85
C PRO A 5 3.54 -23.83 11.48
N LEU A 6 4.80 -24.01 11.10
CA LEU A 6 5.68 -22.92 10.64
C LEU A 6 5.17 -22.29 9.33
N TRP A 7 4.65 -23.11 8.42
CA TRP A 7 4.04 -22.62 7.18
C TRP A 7 2.81 -21.76 7.45
N LEU A 8 1.94 -22.20 8.38
CA LEU A 8 0.77 -21.41 8.81
C LEU A 8 1.18 -20.11 9.50
N LEU A 9 2.21 -20.12 10.33
CA LEU A 9 2.76 -18.91 10.95
C LEU A 9 3.31 -17.94 9.91
N SER A 10 4.02 -18.46 8.90
CA SER A 10 4.53 -17.67 7.78
C SER A 10 3.40 -17.06 6.96
N LEU A 11 2.34 -17.83 6.68
CA LEU A 11 1.14 -17.36 5.98
C LEU A 11 0.50 -16.20 6.74
N SER A 12 0.24 -16.37 8.04
CA SER A 12 -0.33 -15.32 8.89
C SER A 12 0.55 -14.07 8.91
N GLY A 13 1.88 -14.23 8.98
CA GLY A 13 2.83 -13.13 8.91
C GLY A 13 2.71 -12.35 7.59
N TYR A 14 2.69 -13.04 6.45
CA TYR A 14 2.54 -12.39 5.16
C TYR A 14 1.18 -11.71 4.97
N LEU A 15 0.09 -12.29 5.49
CA LEU A 15 -1.23 -11.66 5.48
C LEU A 15 -1.22 -10.35 6.26
N LEU A 16 -0.63 -10.36 7.47
CA LEU A 16 -0.48 -9.14 8.27
C LEU A 16 0.35 -8.08 7.54
N LEU A 17 1.47 -8.46 6.93
CA LEU A 17 2.30 -7.55 6.15
C LEU A 17 1.52 -6.94 4.97
N THR A 18 0.73 -7.74 4.27
CA THR A 18 -0.12 -7.28 3.17
C THR A 18 -1.15 -6.26 3.66
N MET A 19 -1.83 -6.55 4.78
CA MET A 19 -2.77 -5.60 5.39
C MET A 19 -2.09 -4.29 5.78
N VAL A 20 -0.90 -4.35 6.39
CA VAL A 20 -0.12 -3.16 6.75
C VAL A 20 0.21 -2.33 5.52
N ILE A 21 0.64 -2.95 4.41
CA ILE A 21 0.96 -2.24 3.17
C ILE A 21 -0.27 -1.56 2.58
N ILE A 22 -1.40 -2.27 2.52
CA ILE A 22 -2.68 -1.72 2.01
C ILE A 22 -3.10 -0.50 2.85
N ILE A 23 -3.10 -0.65 4.18
CA ILE A 23 -3.49 0.42 5.10
C ILE A 23 -2.53 1.60 4.99
N ALA A 24 -1.22 1.37 5.06
CA ALA A 24 -0.22 2.43 4.97
C ALA A 24 -0.34 3.22 3.66
N ARG A 25 -0.54 2.54 2.53
CA ARG A 25 -0.78 3.20 1.23
C ARG A 25 -2.07 4.01 1.23
N ALA A 26 -3.17 3.47 1.75
CA ALA A 26 -4.44 4.18 1.85
C ALA A 26 -4.30 5.45 2.71
N TYR A 27 -3.60 5.38 3.85
CA TYR A 27 -3.31 6.54 4.70
C TYR A 27 -2.40 7.55 4.01
N LEU A 28 -1.38 7.09 3.28
CA LEU A 28 -0.47 7.97 2.55
C LEU A 28 -1.22 8.85 1.55
N VAL A 29 -2.12 8.25 0.76
CA VAL A 29 -2.93 8.98 -0.23
C VAL A 29 -3.99 9.83 0.46
N SER A 30 -4.69 9.27 1.45
CA SER A 30 -5.77 9.99 2.16
C SER A 30 -5.25 11.18 2.97
N SER A 31 -3.99 11.16 3.43
CA SER A 31 -3.38 12.29 4.12
C SER A 31 -3.32 13.56 3.26
N MET A 32 -3.42 13.45 1.93
CA MET A 32 -3.53 14.62 1.04
C MET A 32 -4.75 15.49 1.36
N ALA A 33 -5.80 14.92 1.99
CA ALA A 33 -7.00 15.66 2.38
C ALA A 33 -6.72 16.78 3.38
N PHE A 34 -5.62 16.71 4.14
CA PHE A 34 -5.22 17.80 5.03
C PHE A 34 -4.83 19.08 4.29
N TRP A 35 -4.43 18.98 3.02
CA TRP A 35 -4.06 20.12 2.17
C TRP A 35 -5.13 20.44 1.12
N ALA A 36 -5.76 19.42 0.53
CA ALA A 36 -6.75 19.59 -0.54
C ALA A 36 -7.88 18.55 -0.43
N PRO A 37 -8.91 18.80 0.39
CA PRO A 37 -9.96 17.81 0.69
C PRO A 37 -10.71 17.28 -0.54
N ALA A 38 -11.12 18.17 -1.45
CA ALA A 38 -11.95 17.79 -2.60
C ALA A 38 -11.19 16.90 -3.61
N ALA A 39 -9.95 17.28 -3.95
CA ALA A 39 -9.12 16.49 -4.86
C ALA A 39 -8.67 15.17 -4.21
N ALA A 40 -8.38 15.17 -2.91
CA ALA A 40 -7.93 13.97 -2.21
C ALA A 40 -9.01 12.88 -2.12
N GLU A 41 -10.29 13.25 -2.01
CA GLU A 41 -11.41 12.30 -2.00
C GLU A 41 -11.44 11.47 -3.29
N GLU A 42 -11.40 12.13 -4.45
CA GLU A 42 -11.40 11.45 -5.77
C GLU A 42 -10.16 10.56 -5.96
N ILE A 43 -8.98 11.04 -5.55
CA ILE A 43 -7.72 10.30 -5.70
C ILE A 43 -7.66 9.11 -4.74
N SER A 44 -8.19 9.23 -3.52
CA SER A 44 -8.15 8.17 -2.51
C SER A 44 -8.90 6.91 -2.95
N SER A 45 -10.12 7.07 -3.49
CA SER A 45 -10.91 5.97 -4.05
C SER A 45 -10.18 5.34 -5.23
N THR A 46 -9.72 6.16 -6.17
CA THR A 46 -8.99 5.69 -7.36
C THR A 46 -7.71 4.92 -6.99
N ALA A 47 -6.97 5.36 -5.97
CA ALA A 47 -5.76 4.69 -5.53
C ALA A 47 -6.07 3.30 -4.96
N ILE A 48 -7.10 3.18 -4.12
CA ILE A 48 -7.51 1.89 -3.53
C ILE A 48 -7.99 0.94 -4.62
N ASP A 49 -8.89 1.39 -5.49
CA ASP A 49 -9.45 0.58 -6.59
C ASP A 49 -8.35 0.14 -7.57
N GLY A 50 -7.40 1.03 -7.88
CA GLY A 50 -6.25 0.73 -8.72
C GLY A 50 -5.37 -0.39 -8.15
N THR A 51 -5.14 -0.44 -6.83
CA THR A 51 -4.39 -1.54 -6.20
C THR A 51 -5.15 -2.84 -6.28
N TRP A 52 -6.46 -2.83 -6.05
CA TRP A 52 -7.28 -4.03 -6.20
C TRP A 52 -7.21 -4.59 -7.62
N LEU A 53 -7.42 -3.74 -8.63
CA LEU A 53 -7.36 -4.11 -10.04
C LEU A 53 -6.00 -4.72 -10.40
N LEU A 54 -4.90 -4.00 -10.10
CA LEU A 54 -3.56 -4.41 -10.45
C LEU A 54 -3.09 -5.67 -9.70
N SER A 55 -3.57 -5.90 -8.47
CA SER A 55 -3.22 -7.09 -7.68
C SER A 55 -3.75 -8.40 -8.26
N THR A 56 -4.75 -8.34 -9.15
CA THR A 56 -5.33 -9.52 -9.79
C THR A 56 -4.51 -10.02 -10.98
N PHE A 57 -3.60 -9.20 -11.51
CA PHE A 57 -2.82 -9.56 -12.69
C PHE A 57 -1.75 -10.61 -12.36
N PRO A 58 -1.66 -11.69 -13.18
CA PRO A 58 -0.66 -12.72 -12.97
C PRO A 58 0.73 -12.20 -13.34
N LEU A 59 1.55 -11.90 -12.33
CA LEU A 59 2.91 -11.41 -12.55
C LEU A 59 3.88 -12.52 -13.00
N SER A 60 3.56 -13.78 -12.70
CA SER A 60 4.30 -14.95 -13.17
C SER A 60 4.22 -15.05 -14.69
N GLY A 61 5.29 -14.68 -15.39
CA GLY A 61 5.38 -14.66 -16.86
C GLY A 61 5.53 -13.26 -17.45
N MET A 62 5.34 -12.20 -16.66
CA MET A 62 5.61 -10.84 -17.10
C MET A 62 7.12 -10.54 -17.14
N PRO A 63 7.59 -9.66 -18.03
CA PRO A 63 8.98 -9.21 -18.04
C PRO A 63 9.34 -8.47 -16.75
N ARG A 64 10.61 -8.53 -16.35
CA ARG A 64 11.13 -7.86 -15.15
C ARG A 64 10.84 -6.36 -15.11
N MET A 65 10.78 -5.72 -16.29
CA MET A 65 10.45 -4.31 -16.43
C MET A 65 9.04 -3.95 -15.89
N ILE A 66 8.10 -4.89 -15.91
CA ILE A 66 6.76 -4.72 -15.35
C ILE A 66 6.73 -5.14 -13.88
N GLN A 67 7.41 -6.23 -13.53
CA GLN A 67 7.44 -6.74 -12.15
C GLN A 67 8.12 -5.77 -11.18
N MET A 68 9.22 -5.13 -11.58
CA MET A 68 10.00 -4.25 -10.70
C MET A 68 9.20 -3.03 -10.20
N PRO A 69 8.52 -2.24 -11.06
CA PRO A 69 7.67 -1.13 -10.61
C PRO A 69 6.56 -1.56 -9.65
N LEU A 70 5.98 -2.74 -9.86
CA LEU A 70 4.90 -3.31 -9.03
C LEU A 70 5.40 -3.95 -7.72
N LEU A 71 6.71 -3.92 -7.47
CA LEU A 71 7.29 -4.29 -6.19
C LEU A 71 7.91 -3.09 -5.46
N THR A 72 8.27 -2.03 -6.17
CA THR A 72 9.02 -0.90 -5.62
C THR A 72 8.22 0.40 -5.52
N ILE A 73 7.47 0.76 -6.57
CA ILE A 73 6.72 2.02 -6.65
C ILE A 73 5.29 1.77 -6.23
N LEU A 74 4.69 0.75 -6.83
CA LEU A 74 3.35 0.31 -6.53
C LEU A 74 3.47 -1.06 -5.82
N PRO A 75 2.68 -1.36 -4.78
CA PRO A 75 2.90 -2.55 -3.96
C PRO A 75 2.14 -3.79 -4.43
N GLU A 76 1.55 -3.82 -5.62
CA GLU A 76 0.57 -4.84 -6.01
C GLU A 76 1.18 -6.22 -6.17
N GLY A 77 2.45 -6.30 -6.55
CA GLY A 77 3.20 -7.55 -6.54
C GLY A 77 3.41 -8.12 -5.13
N LEU A 78 3.32 -7.29 -4.08
CA LEU A 78 3.42 -7.70 -2.68
C LEU A 78 2.09 -8.18 -2.09
N MET A 79 0.97 -8.03 -2.79
CA MET A 79 -0.35 -8.37 -2.25
C MET A 79 -0.55 -9.87 -2.09
N ALA A 80 -0.45 -10.61 -3.19
CA ALA A 80 -0.65 -12.06 -3.18
C ALA A 80 0.51 -12.78 -3.87
N TRP A 81 1.05 -12.22 -4.95
CA TRP A 81 2.03 -12.89 -5.80
C TRP A 81 3.36 -13.18 -5.07
N PHE A 82 4.03 -12.16 -4.56
CA PHE A 82 5.32 -12.31 -3.87
C PHE A 82 5.20 -13.20 -2.62
N PRO A 83 4.23 -12.97 -1.70
CA PRO A 83 4.09 -13.83 -0.52
C PRO A 83 3.79 -15.29 -0.84
N SER A 84 2.93 -15.56 -1.83
CA SER A 84 2.61 -16.92 -2.26
C SER A 84 3.84 -17.66 -2.76
N LEU A 85 4.70 -16.99 -3.54
CA LEU A 85 5.95 -17.56 -4.02
C LEU A 85 6.96 -17.80 -2.90
N CYS A 86 7.02 -16.93 -1.88
CA CYS A 86 7.82 -17.16 -0.69
C CYS A 86 7.33 -18.36 0.13
N LEU A 87 6.00 -18.53 0.29
CA LEU A 87 5.42 -19.71 0.94
C LEU A 87 5.66 -21.01 0.16
N LEU A 88 5.84 -20.90 -1.16
CA LEU A 88 6.27 -22.00 -2.02
C LEU A 88 7.80 -22.20 -2.01
N GLY A 89 8.55 -21.49 -1.17
CA GLY A 89 10.02 -21.61 -1.08
C GLY A 89 10.75 -21.16 -2.35
N ARG A 90 10.10 -20.36 -3.20
CA ARG A 90 10.64 -19.86 -4.46
C ARG A 90 10.53 -18.33 -4.52
N PRO A 91 11.26 -17.59 -3.67
CA PRO A 91 11.16 -16.14 -3.65
C PRO A 91 11.48 -15.54 -5.04
N PRO A 92 10.64 -14.65 -5.58
CA PRO A 92 10.79 -14.15 -6.93
C PRO A 92 11.98 -13.18 -7.04
N LEU A 93 12.54 -13.08 -8.25
CA LEU A 93 13.59 -12.10 -8.61
C LEU A 93 14.88 -12.16 -7.78
N GLY A 94 15.10 -13.24 -7.02
CA GLY A 94 16.24 -13.36 -6.11
C GLY A 94 16.16 -12.46 -4.88
N LEU A 95 14.99 -11.89 -4.59
CA LEU A 95 14.75 -11.06 -3.42
C LEU A 95 14.59 -11.91 -2.16
N SER A 96 14.89 -11.34 -0.99
CA SER A 96 14.73 -12.02 0.29
C SER A 96 13.24 -12.20 0.64
N PRO A 97 12.84 -13.32 1.30
CA PRO A 97 11.50 -13.48 1.86
C PRO A 97 11.11 -12.37 2.87
N LEU A 98 12.10 -11.67 3.45
CA LEU A 98 11.87 -10.53 4.35
C LEU A 98 11.55 -9.22 3.62
N TYR A 99 11.57 -9.21 2.28
CA TYR A 99 11.32 -8.00 1.49
C TYR A 99 9.95 -7.35 1.75
N PRO A 100 8.82 -8.09 1.84
CA PRO A 100 7.52 -7.49 2.16
C PRO A 100 7.51 -6.82 3.54
N MET A 101 8.28 -7.34 4.50
CA MET A 101 8.43 -6.73 5.82
C MET A 101 9.17 -5.40 5.75
N ALA A 102 10.30 -5.37 5.04
CA ALA A 102 11.06 -4.14 4.84
C ALA A 102 10.22 -3.08 4.13
N TYR A 103 9.49 -3.47 3.08
CA TYR A 103 8.58 -2.57 2.36
C TYR A 103 7.47 -2.04 3.27
N ALA A 104 6.78 -2.92 4.00
CA ALA A 104 5.72 -2.55 4.95
C ALA A 104 6.19 -1.53 5.99
N LEU A 105 7.39 -1.73 6.53
CA LEU A 105 8.00 -0.82 7.51
C LEU A 105 8.26 0.56 6.87
N ILE A 106 8.91 0.59 5.70
CA ILE A 106 9.24 1.84 4.99
C ILE A 106 7.96 2.62 4.64
N ILE A 107 6.97 1.99 4.00
CA ILE A 107 5.74 2.68 3.61
C ILE A 107 4.95 3.17 4.83
N SER A 108 4.95 2.42 5.94
CA SER A 108 4.29 2.83 7.19
C SER A 108 4.97 4.04 7.82
N MET A 109 6.30 4.10 7.81
CA MET A 109 7.04 5.29 8.28
C MET A 109 6.74 6.52 7.43
N ILE A 110 6.75 6.36 6.10
CA ILE A 110 6.44 7.45 5.17
C ILE A 110 4.99 7.93 5.37
N ALA A 111 4.03 7.01 5.44
CA ALA A 111 2.63 7.33 5.70
C ALA A 111 2.46 8.07 7.04
N GLY A 112 3.09 7.57 8.11
CA GLY A 112 3.05 8.20 9.43
C GLY A 112 3.67 9.61 9.45
N TYR A 113 4.76 9.82 8.71
CA TYR A 113 5.38 11.14 8.55
C TYR A 113 4.43 12.13 7.87
N PHE A 114 3.87 11.77 6.71
CA PHE A 114 2.96 12.64 5.97
C PHE A 114 1.66 12.90 6.72
N PHE A 115 1.11 11.88 7.40
CA PHE A 115 -0.07 12.03 8.23
C PHE A 115 0.15 13.06 9.35
N ARG A 116 1.24 12.95 10.11
CA ARG A 116 1.58 13.91 11.17
C ARG A 116 1.81 15.32 10.62
N LYS A 117 2.52 15.42 9.50
CA LYS A 117 2.78 16.69 8.83
C LYS A 117 1.48 17.36 8.36
N GLY A 118 0.59 16.58 7.75
CA GLY A 118 -0.73 17.05 7.30
C GLY A 118 -1.62 17.46 8.45
N LEU A 119 -1.67 16.66 9.52
CA LEU A 119 -2.44 17.00 10.72
C LEU A 119 -1.97 18.33 11.34
N ASN A 120 -0.66 18.55 11.47
CA ASN A 120 -0.10 19.80 11.98
C ASN A 120 -0.41 21.00 11.08
N TYR A 121 -0.47 20.80 9.75
CA TYR A 121 -0.89 21.83 8.81
C TYR A 121 -2.37 22.15 8.96
N TYR A 122 -3.21 21.11 9.04
CA TYR A 122 -4.65 21.21 9.22
C TYR A 122 -5.03 21.96 10.49
N VAL A 123 -4.34 21.71 11.61
CA VAL A 123 -4.55 22.43 12.88
C VAL A 123 -4.33 23.94 12.75
N LYS A 124 -3.40 24.37 11.89
CA LYS A 124 -3.06 25.80 11.72
C LYS A 124 -3.99 26.52 10.75
N THR A 125 -4.35 25.86 9.65
CA THR A 125 -5.04 26.50 8.52
C THR A 125 -6.53 26.21 8.50
N GLY A 126 -6.96 25.06 9.02
CA GLY A 126 -8.29 24.52 8.79
C GLY A 126 -8.49 24.18 7.31
N ALA A 127 -8.93 22.97 6.99
CA ALA A 127 -9.31 22.63 5.62
C ALA A 127 -10.84 22.60 5.50
N ASN A 128 -11.43 23.74 5.14
CA ASN A 128 -12.87 23.81 4.87
C ASN A 128 -13.15 23.32 3.45
N ARG A 129 -13.88 22.20 3.35
CA ARG A 129 -14.36 21.62 2.08
C ARG A 129 -15.46 22.48 1.45
N TYR A 130 -16.22 23.20 2.26
CA TYR A 130 -17.35 24.01 1.84
C TYR A 130 -17.16 25.46 2.28
N LEU A 131 -17.57 26.39 1.42
CA LEU A 131 -17.79 27.77 1.86
C LEU A 131 -18.93 27.79 2.90
N PRO A 132 -18.97 28.76 3.82
CA PRO A 132 -20.04 28.87 4.82
C PRO A 132 -21.46 28.94 4.23
N TYR A 133 -21.57 29.20 2.93
CA TYR A 133 -22.82 29.29 2.15
C TYR A 133 -22.99 28.14 1.13
N GLY A 134 -22.28 27.02 1.31
CA GLY A 134 -22.62 25.73 0.67
C GLY A 134 -22.13 25.51 -0.77
N PHE A 135 -21.58 26.51 -1.46
CA PHE A 135 -21.03 26.32 -2.80
C PHE A 135 -19.57 25.82 -2.78
N ARG A 136 -19.24 24.87 -3.67
CA ARG A 136 -17.87 24.41 -3.95
C ARG A 136 -17.08 25.55 -4.61
N ARG A 137 -15.82 25.73 -4.20
CA ARG A 137 -14.84 26.49 -5.00
C ARG A 137 -14.28 25.61 -6.11
#